data_AF-A0A2V7CF85-F1
#
_entry.id   AF-A0A2V7CF85-F1
#
_cell.length_a   1.000
_cell.length_b   1.000
_cell.length_c   1.000
_cell.angle_alpha   90.00
_cell.angle_beta   90.00
_cell.angle_gamma   90.00
#
_symmetry.space_group_name_H-M   'P 1'
#
loop_
_entity.id
_entity.type
_entity.pdbx_description
1 polymer ?
#
loop_
_entity_poly.entity_id
_entity_poly.type
_entity_poly.pdbx_seq_one_letter_code
_entity_poly.pdbx_strand_id
1 'polypeptide(L)' 'MEKLLGELEGRQMKPRQQETIRTAKNFLDQARTALGQRDYQRAANLASKARALTDDLGGTTK' A
#
# COMPACT_ATOMS: atom_id res chain seq x y z
N MET A 1 -19.68 25.10 -11.17
CA MET A 1 -18.59 24.17 -11.55
C MET A 1 -17.74 23.81 -10.33
N GLU A 2 -18.34 23.77 -9.13
CA GLU A 2 -17.62 23.66 -7.85
C GLU A 2 -17.86 22.32 -7.13
N LYS A 3 -18.90 21.56 -7.52
CA LYS A 3 -19.19 20.24 -6.92
C LYS A 3 -18.15 19.17 -7.29
N LEU A 4 -17.56 19.25 -8.47
CA LEU A 4 -16.54 18.30 -8.94
C LEU A 4 -15.21 18.42 -8.18
N LEU A 5 -14.88 19.62 -7.69
CA LEU A 5 -13.65 19.85 -6.92
C LEU A 5 -13.76 19.26 -5.50
N GLY A 6 -14.92 19.33 -4.86
CA GLY A 6 -15.15 18.69 -3.55
C GLY A 6 -15.08 17.16 -3.59
N GLU A 7 -15.49 16.54 -4.70
CA GLU A 7 -15.36 15.09 -4.91
C GLU A 7 -13.92 14.67 -5.27
N LEU A 8 -13.14 15.57 -5.89
CA LEU A 8 -11.72 15.38 -6.17
C LEU A 8 -10.83 15.59 -4.95
N GLU A 9 -11.20 16.47 -4.01
CA GLU A 9 -10.54 16.59 -2.70
C GLU A 9 -10.83 15.38 -1.79
N GLY A 10 -12.01 14.76 -1.92
CA GLY A 10 -12.31 13.46 -1.29
C GLY A 10 -11.48 12.28 -1.84
N ARG A 11 -10.81 12.48 -3.00
CA ARG A 11 -9.82 11.56 -3.58
C ARG A 11 -8.38 11.84 -3.13
N GLN A 12 -8.13 12.90 -2.35
CA GLN A 12 -6.90 12.93 -1.57
C GLN A 12 -6.97 11.74 -0.63
N MET A 13 -6.08 10.78 -0.85
CA MET A 13 -6.07 9.52 -0.10
C MET A 13 -6.28 9.83 1.38
N LYS A 14 -7.34 9.26 1.97
CA LYS A 14 -7.66 9.48 3.38
C LYS A 14 -6.39 9.21 4.20
N PRO A 15 -6.15 9.89 5.34
CA PRO A 15 -4.94 9.68 6.14
C PRO A 15 -4.67 8.19 6.45
N ARG A 16 -5.75 7.41 6.66
CA ARG A 16 -5.69 5.95 6.79
C ARG A 16 -5.13 5.25 5.54
N GLN A 17 -5.53 5.68 4.34
CA GLN A 17 -5.02 5.12 3.09
C GLN A 17 -3.55 5.46 2.86
N GLN A 18 -3.13 6.67 3.22
CA GLN A 18 -1.71 7.07 3.15
C GLN A 18 -0.84 6.24 4.09
N GLU A 19 -1.32 5.98 5.31
CA GLU A 19 -0.65 5.11 6.27
C GLU A 19 -0.53 3.68 5.77
N THR A 20 -1.61 3.12 5.21
CA THR A 20 -1.58 1.77 4.61
C THR A 20 -0.59 1.70 3.45
N ILE A 21 -0.53 2.72 2.58
CA ILE A 21 0.48 2.77 1.50
C ILE A 21 1.89 2.87 2.05
N ARG A 22 2.12 3.70 3.07
CA ARG A 22 3.44 3.83 3.70
C ARG A 22 3.88 2.50 4.30
N THR A 23 2.96 1.77 4.91
CA THR A 23 3.19 0.43 5.47
C THR A 23 3.49 -0.60 4.37
N ALA A 24 2.71 -0.61 3.29
CA ALA A 24 2.96 -1.48 2.14
C ALA A 24 4.34 -1.24 1.50
N LYS A 25 4.74 0.03 1.34
CA LYS A 25 6.08 0.39 0.86
C LYS A 25 7.18 -0.11 1.79
N ASN A 26 7.00 0.01 3.10
CA ASN A 26 7.97 -0.49 4.08
C ASN A 26 8.11 -2.02 3.97
N PHE A 27 7.01 -2.77 3.83
CA PHE A 27 7.08 -4.21 3.60
C PHE A 27 7.82 -4.59 2.31
N LEU A 28 7.63 -3.84 1.22
CA LEU A 28 8.37 -4.08 -0.03
C LEU A 28 9.87 -3.80 0.10
N ASP A 29 10.24 -2.75 0.85
CA ASP A 29 11.65 -2.45 1.14
C ASP A 29 12.32 -3.57 1.95
N GLN A 30 11.65 -4.04 3.00
CA GLN A 30 12.10 -5.20 3.76
C GLN A 30 12.17 -6.47 2.90
N ALA A 31 11.21 -6.66 1.98
CA ALA A 31 11.21 -7.79 1.06
C ALA A 31 12.44 -7.77 0.15
N ARG A 32 12.80 -6.60 -0.39
CA ARG A 32 14.01 -6.41 -1.21
C ARG A 32 15.28 -6.70 -0.41
N THR A 33 15.33 -6.26 0.84
CA THR A 33 16.45 -6.56 1.75
C THR A 33 16.57 -8.07 1.99
N ALA A 34 15.46 -8.75 2.29
CA ALA A 34 15.43 -10.19 2.48
C ALA A 34 15.83 -10.98 1.22
N LEU A 35 15.42 -10.52 0.03
CA LEU A 35 15.89 -11.08 -1.25
C LEU A 35 17.41 -10.96 -1.41
N GLY A 36 17.98 -9.80 -1.08
CA GLY A 36 19.43 -9.59 -1.10
C GLY A 36 20.17 -10.54 -0.14
N GLN A 37 19.53 -10.92 0.96
CA GLN A 37 20.05 -11.89 1.93
C GLN A 37 19.76 -13.35 1.57
N ARG A 38 19.13 -13.61 0.42
CA ARG A 38 18.64 -14.95 0.00
C ARG A 38 17.63 -15.57 0.97
N ASP A 39 17.01 -14.76 1.81
CA ASP A 39 15.89 -15.17 2.66
C ASP A 39 14.60 -15.08 1.84
N TYR A 40 14.46 -16.03 0.90
CA TYR A 40 13.36 -16.05 -0.06
C TYR A 40 12.00 -16.22 0.62
N GLN A 41 11.94 -17.00 1.71
CA GLN A 41 10.70 -17.22 2.45
C GLN A 41 10.24 -15.92 3.11
N ARG A 42 11.15 -15.18 3.77
CA ARG A 42 10.82 -13.90 4.37
C ARG A 42 10.45 -12.86 3.31
N ALA A 43 11.19 -12.80 2.20
CA ALA A 43 10.89 -11.92 1.09
C ALA A 43 9.47 -12.15 0.52
N ALA A 44 9.11 -13.40 0.26
CA ALA A 44 7.78 -13.76 -0.24
C ALA A 44 6.67 -13.36 0.75
N ASN A 45 6.87 -13.62 2.04
CA ASN A 45 5.90 -13.23 3.07
C ASN A 45 5.71 -11.72 3.16
N LEU A 46 6.79 -10.94 3.11
CA LEU A 46 6.75 -9.48 3.15
C LEU A 46 6.07 -8.90 1.89
N ALA A 47 6.38 -9.43 0.72
CA ALA A 47 5.73 -9.04 -0.53
C ALA A 47 4.22 -9.35 -0.53
N SER A 48 3.82 -10.53 -0.03
CA SER A 48 2.42 -10.90 0.12
C SER A 48 1.66 -9.98 1.07
N LYS A 49 2.28 -9.58 2.20
CA LYS A 49 1.70 -8.59 3.13
C LYS A 49 1.50 -7.23 2.47
N ALA A 50 2.50 -6.74 1.73
CA ALA A 50 2.38 -5.50 0.99
C ALA A 50 1.23 -5.55 -0.03
N ARG A 51 1.13 -6.67 -0.76
CA ARG A 51 0.06 -6.90 -1.75
C ARG A 51 -1.33 -6.89 -1.10
N ALA A 52 -1.51 -7.59 0.02
CA ALA A 52 -2.78 -7.62 0.74
C ALA A 52 -3.22 -6.22 1.20
N LEU A 53 -2.30 -5.40 1.71
CA LEU A 53 -2.59 -4.03 2.11
C LEU A 53 -2.98 -3.15 0.91
N THR A 54 -2.35 -3.33 -0.25
CA THR A 54 -2.70 -2.59 -1.47
C THR A 54 -4.03 -3.06 -2.09
N ASP A 55 -4.37 -4.34 -1.93
CA ASP A 55 -5.63 -4.91 -2.40
C ASP A 55 -6.82 -4.39 -1.58
N ASP A 56 -6.68 -4.38 -0.24
CA ASP A 56 -7.64 -3.79 0.70
C ASP A 56 -7.91 -2.31 0.37
N LEU A 57 -6.85 -1.55 0.06
CA LEU A 57 -6.95 -0.17 -0.39
C LEU A 57 -7.79 0.00 -1.67
N GLY A 58 -7.59 -0.86 -2.66
CA GLY A 58 -8.32 -0.85 -3.93
C GLY A 58 -9.77 -1.31 -3.78
N GLY A 59 -10.04 -2.25 -2.87
CA GLY A 59 -11.38 -2.71 -2.51
C GLY A 59 -12.20 -1.64 -1.77
N THR A 60 -11.55 -0.79 -0.97
CA THR A 60 -12.22 0.31 -0.22
C THR A 60 -12.60 1.51 -1.10
N THR A 61 -12.16 1.54 -2.35
CA THR A 61 -12.47 2.61 -3.33
C THR A 61 -13.61 2.29 -4.30
N LYS A 62 -14.25 1.13 -4.19
CA LYS A 62 -15.42 0.74 -5.00
C LYS A 62 -16.75 1.04 -4.32
#